data_AF-A0A7C4DZ67-F1
#
_entry.id   AF-A0A7C4DZ67-F1
#
_cell.length_a   1.000
_cell.length_b   1.000
_cell.length_c   1.000
_cell.angle_alpha   90.00
_cell.angle_beta   90.00
_cell.angle_gamma   90.00
#
_symmetry.space_group_name_H-M   'P 1'
#
loop_
_entity.id
_entity.type
_entity.pdbx_description
1 polymer ?
#
loop_
_entity_poly.entity_id
_entity_poly.type
_entity_poly.pdbx_seq_one_letter_code
_entity_poly.pdbx_strand_id
1 'polypeptide(L)'
;MRPMASRHETLEEHLIACLQFLKSHFIDLGYASHVAYSFGIDEKEAVKALNATVIFHDYGKAANEYQKKESKKLSFPKHEYFSATAAHKSIKETVWRDECLMAIGWHHMAMKGPSLLDDFTTWKKFGAPEKATYPAEFVETFRKIAKDNELGDMLVNDPPLEITLPEVRKTLEHISARLLSLQTGHTFYRRTLKLLRPLLIVDNLAAAEKRDGVEKIFVKDLPDPAEIHQIRDVLRGLC
;
A
#
# COMPACT_ATOMS: atom_id res chain seq x y z
N MET A 1 -9.44 -4.33 22.04
CA MET A 1 -8.68 -3.06 21.90
C MET A 1 -8.66 -2.74 20.43
N ARG A 2 -9.09 -1.54 20.03
CA ARG A 2 -9.08 -1.14 18.61
C ARG A 2 -7.63 -0.90 18.16
N PRO A 3 -7.20 -1.45 17.01
CA PRO A 3 -5.86 -1.20 16.51
C PRO A 3 -5.61 0.28 16.20
N MET A 4 -4.41 0.73 16.52
CA MET A 4 -3.96 2.10 16.29
C MET A 4 -3.13 2.20 15.00
N ALA A 5 -3.35 3.23 14.18
CA ALA A 5 -2.47 3.60 13.07
C ALA A 5 -1.35 4.56 13.52
N SER A 6 -1.66 5.40 14.51
CA SER A 6 -0.71 6.27 15.20
C SER A 6 -1.12 6.48 16.65
N ARG A 7 -0.41 7.32 17.41
CA ARG A 7 -0.80 7.59 18.81
C ARG A 7 -2.11 8.37 18.96
N HIS A 8 -2.52 9.05 17.91
CA HIS A 8 -3.65 9.98 17.92
C HIS A 8 -4.82 9.51 17.06
N GLU A 9 -4.68 8.34 16.42
CA GLU A 9 -5.61 7.89 15.39
C GLU A 9 -5.70 6.37 15.36
N THR A 10 -6.91 5.85 15.45
CA THR A 10 -7.20 4.43 15.22
C THR A 10 -7.01 4.07 13.76
N LEU A 11 -6.74 2.80 13.47
CA LEU A 11 -6.56 2.36 12.09
C LEU A 11 -7.86 2.50 11.26
N GLU A 12 -9.01 2.33 11.89
CA GLU A 12 -10.31 2.57 11.25
C GLU A 12 -10.49 4.04 10.83
N GLU A 13 -10.23 4.98 11.73
CA GLU A 13 -10.30 6.42 11.43
C GLU A 13 -9.34 6.81 10.30
N HIS A 14 -8.12 6.28 10.33
CA HIS A 14 -7.11 6.51 9.32
C HIS A 14 -7.56 6.06 7.93
N LEU A 15 -8.07 4.82 7.81
CA LEU A 15 -8.54 4.29 6.54
C LEU A 15 -9.74 5.06 6.00
N ILE A 16 -10.67 5.47 6.87
CA ILE A 16 -11.82 6.29 6.48
C ILE A 16 -11.35 7.65 5.92
N ALA A 17 -10.41 8.32 6.59
CA ALA A 17 -9.85 9.58 6.12
C ALA A 17 -9.12 9.41 4.76
N CYS A 18 -8.30 8.37 4.62
CA CYS A 18 -7.63 8.05 3.34
C CYS A 18 -8.63 7.84 2.20
N LEU A 19 -9.74 7.12 2.44
CA LEU A 19 -10.78 6.88 1.45
C LEU A 19 -11.53 8.17 1.07
N GLN A 20 -11.80 9.05 2.04
CA GLN A 20 -12.39 10.37 1.77
C GLN A 20 -11.46 11.21 0.88
N PHE A 21 -10.16 11.27 1.19
CA PHE A 21 -9.18 11.98 0.38
C PHE A 21 -9.01 11.34 -1.01
N LEU A 22 -9.01 10.01 -1.11
CA LEU A 22 -8.98 9.30 -2.38
C LEU A 22 -10.18 9.70 -3.25
N LYS A 23 -11.36 9.74 -2.66
CA LYS A 23 -12.57 10.14 -3.36
C LYS A 23 -12.45 11.57 -3.88
N SER A 24 -12.16 12.54 -3.01
CA SER A 24 -12.22 13.96 -3.36
C SER A 24 -11.05 14.44 -4.22
N HIS A 25 -9.87 13.84 -4.12
CA HIS A 25 -8.66 14.28 -4.83
C HIS A 25 -8.34 13.45 -6.08
N PHE A 26 -8.98 12.29 -6.26
CA PHE A 26 -8.69 11.41 -7.39
C PHE A 26 -9.96 10.95 -8.10
N ILE A 27 -10.86 10.25 -7.41
CA ILE A 27 -12.03 9.61 -8.05
C ILE A 27 -12.96 10.67 -8.65
N ASP A 28 -13.35 11.68 -7.86
CA ASP A 28 -14.26 12.74 -8.30
C ASP A 28 -13.63 13.65 -9.39
N LEU A 29 -12.31 13.61 -9.53
CA LEU A 29 -11.56 14.33 -10.56
C LEU A 29 -11.28 13.48 -11.82
N GLY A 30 -11.87 12.28 -11.93
CA GLY A 30 -11.75 11.42 -13.11
C GLY A 30 -10.42 10.66 -13.20
N TYR A 31 -9.64 10.57 -12.12
CA TYR A 31 -8.39 9.81 -12.11
C TYR A 31 -8.63 8.31 -12.37
N ALA A 32 -9.79 7.78 -11.98
CA ALA A 32 -10.19 6.40 -12.23
C ALA A 32 -10.22 6.08 -13.74
N SER A 33 -10.67 7.00 -14.59
CA SER A 33 -10.66 6.82 -16.05
C SER A 33 -9.23 6.70 -16.60
N HIS A 34 -8.28 7.45 -16.02
CA HIS A 34 -6.85 7.35 -16.38
C HIS A 34 -6.25 5.99 -15.98
N VAL A 35 -6.61 5.48 -14.80
CA VAL A 35 -6.21 4.13 -14.35
C VAL A 35 -6.84 3.07 -15.26
N ALA A 36 -8.14 3.16 -15.54
CA ALA A 36 -8.90 2.25 -16.40
C ALA A 36 -8.24 2.09 -17.77
N TYR A 37 -7.94 3.21 -18.43
CA TYR A 37 -7.22 3.23 -19.71
C TYR A 37 -5.85 2.53 -19.63
N SER A 38 -5.06 2.83 -18.58
CA SER A 38 -3.72 2.26 -18.43
C SER A 38 -3.71 0.75 -18.18
N PHE A 39 -4.76 0.22 -17.54
CA PHE A 39 -4.89 -1.19 -17.18
C PHE A 39 -5.70 -1.99 -18.22
N GLY A 40 -6.44 -1.32 -19.10
CA GLY A 40 -7.35 -1.97 -20.04
C GLY A 40 -8.59 -2.56 -19.35
N ILE A 41 -9.11 -1.85 -18.34
CA ILE A 41 -10.27 -2.24 -17.54
C ILE A 41 -11.33 -1.14 -17.60
N ASP A 42 -12.53 -1.42 -17.09
CA ASP A 42 -13.54 -0.37 -16.90
C ASP A 42 -13.23 0.52 -15.68
N GLU A 43 -13.91 1.65 -15.61
CA GLU A 43 -13.69 2.63 -14.54
C GLU A 43 -14.09 2.12 -13.16
N LYS A 44 -15.09 1.23 -13.07
CA LYS A 44 -15.51 0.64 -11.79
C LYS A 44 -14.43 -0.28 -11.24
N GLU A 45 -13.84 -1.12 -12.08
CA GLU A 45 -12.69 -1.95 -11.71
C GLU A 45 -11.46 -1.11 -11.34
N ALA A 46 -11.25 0.04 -11.99
CA ALA A 46 -10.20 0.97 -11.61
C ALA A 46 -10.42 1.60 -10.22
N VAL A 47 -11.67 1.98 -9.89
CA VAL A 47 -12.04 2.44 -8.53
C VAL A 47 -11.77 1.35 -7.51
N LYS A 48 -12.13 0.09 -7.80
CA LYS A 48 -11.80 -1.05 -6.92
C LYS A 48 -10.30 -1.23 -6.72
N ALA A 49 -9.49 -1.08 -7.77
CA ALA A 49 -8.03 -1.16 -7.65
C ALA A 49 -7.48 -0.08 -6.70
N LEU A 50 -7.97 1.16 -6.82
CA LEU A 50 -7.60 2.28 -5.95
C LEU A 50 -8.05 2.05 -4.50
N ASN A 51 -9.32 1.69 -4.29
CA ASN A 51 -9.86 1.39 -2.97
C ASN A 51 -9.12 0.23 -2.30
N ALA A 52 -8.83 -0.85 -3.03
CA ALA A 52 -8.10 -1.99 -2.50
C ALA A 52 -6.69 -1.61 -2.05
N THR A 53 -6.01 -0.80 -2.85
CA THR A 53 -4.67 -0.29 -2.53
C THR A 53 -4.69 0.49 -1.22
N VAL A 54 -5.66 1.41 -1.05
CA VAL A 54 -5.81 2.21 0.17
C VAL A 54 -6.26 1.38 1.37
N ILE A 55 -7.24 0.49 1.21
CA ILE A 55 -7.80 -0.27 2.32
C ILE A 55 -6.76 -1.23 2.90
N PHE A 56 -5.98 -1.89 2.07
CA PHE A 56 -5.00 -2.87 2.55
C PHE A 56 -3.67 -2.28 3.00
N HIS A 57 -3.28 -1.06 2.60
CA HIS A 57 -1.89 -0.58 2.75
C HIS A 57 -1.33 -0.69 4.18
N ASP A 58 -2.19 -0.47 5.17
CA ASP A 58 -1.85 -0.44 6.58
C ASP A 58 -2.41 -1.62 7.38
N TYR A 59 -3.00 -2.62 6.73
CA TYR A 59 -3.55 -3.82 7.40
C TYR A 59 -2.54 -4.43 8.39
N GLY A 60 -1.27 -4.52 7.99
CA GLY A 60 -0.19 -5.05 8.81
C GLY A 60 -0.01 -4.34 10.16
N LYS A 61 -0.38 -3.05 10.29
CA LYS A 61 -0.29 -2.31 11.56
C LYS A 61 -1.18 -2.92 12.64
N ALA A 62 -2.27 -3.58 12.26
CA ALA A 62 -3.19 -4.20 13.21
C ALA A 62 -2.67 -5.47 13.89
N ALA A 63 -1.49 -5.94 13.50
CA ALA A 63 -0.89 -7.12 14.13
C ALA A 63 -0.72 -6.90 15.65
N ASN A 64 -1.17 -7.88 16.44
CA ASN A 64 -1.05 -7.90 17.89
C ASN A 64 0.40 -7.66 18.34
N GLU A 65 1.37 -8.13 17.57
CA GLU A 65 2.81 -8.01 17.82
C GLU A 65 3.29 -6.55 17.76
N TYR A 66 2.61 -5.69 17.00
CA TYR A 66 2.84 -4.24 17.04
C TYR A 66 2.03 -3.57 18.14
N GLN A 67 0.76 -3.93 18.28
CA GLN A 67 -0.18 -3.27 19.20
C GLN A 67 0.12 -3.55 20.68
N LYS A 68 0.71 -4.71 21.02
CA LYS A 68 1.10 -5.10 22.39
C LYS A 68 2.34 -4.37 22.92
N LYS A 69 3.08 -3.63 22.08
CA LYS A 69 4.26 -2.89 22.54
C LYS A 69 3.80 -1.70 23.39
N GLU A 70 3.74 -1.88 24.71
CA GLU A 70 3.47 -0.83 25.73
C GLU A 70 4.48 0.34 25.73
N SER A 71 5.43 0.36 24.80
CA SER A 71 6.51 1.33 24.80
C SER A 71 6.02 2.70 24.33
N LYS A 72 6.60 3.75 24.92
CA LYS A 72 6.46 5.17 24.60
C LYS A 72 6.70 5.57 23.13
N LYS A 73 6.87 4.63 22.18
CA LYS A 73 6.98 4.80 20.72
C LYS A 73 6.29 3.64 19.98
N LEU A 74 4.99 3.79 19.70
CA LEU A 74 4.27 2.98 18.72
C LEU A 74 5.02 3.03 17.37
N SER A 75 5.37 1.86 16.84
CA SER A 75 6.15 1.71 15.61
C SER A 75 5.78 0.40 14.91
N PHE A 76 5.72 0.46 13.58
CA PHE A 76 5.24 -0.61 12.71
C PHE A 76 6.31 -0.98 11.67
N PRO A 77 7.51 -1.43 12.08
CA PRO A 77 8.56 -1.75 11.11
C PRO A 77 8.10 -2.86 10.18
N LYS A 78 8.18 -2.62 8.86
CA LYS A 78 7.89 -3.60 7.80
C LYS A 78 6.42 -4.05 7.69
N HIS A 79 5.48 -3.28 8.24
CA HIS A 79 4.05 -3.61 8.15
C HIS A 79 3.53 -3.66 6.71
N GLU A 80 4.14 -2.90 5.80
CA GLU A 80 3.80 -2.83 4.38
C GLU A 80 3.85 -4.21 3.70
N TYR A 81 4.75 -5.10 4.13
CA TYR A 81 4.83 -6.43 3.54
C TYR A 81 3.79 -7.40 4.09
N PHE A 82 3.41 -7.24 5.36
CA PHE A 82 2.27 -7.95 5.93
C PHE A 82 0.97 -7.51 5.28
N SER A 83 0.81 -6.20 5.05
CA SER A 83 -0.29 -5.61 4.29
C SER A 83 -0.40 -6.17 2.87
N ALA A 84 0.71 -6.19 2.12
CA ALA A 84 0.74 -6.75 0.77
C ALA A 84 0.38 -8.25 0.79
N THR A 85 0.86 -9.00 1.78
CA THR A 85 0.53 -10.43 1.91
C THR A 85 -0.95 -10.65 2.28
N ALA A 86 -1.54 -9.77 3.09
CA ALA A 86 -2.97 -9.81 3.38
C ALA A 86 -3.79 -9.58 2.11
N ALA A 87 -3.42 -8.56 1.32
CA ALA A 87 -4.06 -8.28 0.03
C ALA A 87 -3.94 -9.48 -0.92
N HIS A 88 -2.76 -10.09 -1.02
CA HIS A 88 -2.50 -11.24 -1.89
C HIS A 88 -3.39 -12.44 -1.55
N LYS A 89 -3.60 -12.70 -0.25
CA LYS A 89 -4.43 -13.83 0.22
C LYS A 89 -5.95 -13.55 0.12
N SER A 90 -6.36 -12.29 0.10
CA SER A 90 -7.77 -11.89 0.23
C SER A 90 -8.40 -11.49 -1.09
N ILE A 91 -7.66 -10.79 -1.96
CA ILE A 91 -8.17 -10.24 -3.22
C ILE A 91 -8.12 -11.32 -4.31
N LYS A 92 -9.22 -11.48 -5.06
CA LYS A 92 -9.29 -12.38 -6.21
C LYS A 92 -8.24 -12.01 -7.28
N GLU A 93 -7.84 -13.00 -8.08
CA GLU A 93 -6.97 -12.75 -9.24
C GLU A 93 -7.62 -11.73 -10.19
N THR A 94 -6.93 -10.62 -10.43
CA THR A 94 -7.32 -9.60 -11.40
C THR A 94 -6.10 -9.05 -12.13
N VAL A 95 -6.35 -8.35 -13.24
CA VAL A 95 -5.29 -7.71 -14.04
C VAL A 95 -4.53 -6.60 -13.31
N TRP A 96 -5.05 -6.13 -12.17
CA TRP A 96 -4.48 -5.05 -11.38
C TRP A 96 -3.97 -5.49 -10.00
N ARG A 97 -4.26 -6.74 -9.58
CA ARG A 97 -4.01 -7.20 -8.21
C ARG A 97 -2.55 -7.04 -7.85
N ASP A 98 -1.64 -7.52 -8.69
CA ASP A 98 -0.21 -7.52 -8.32
C ASP A 98 0.39 -6.11 -8.33
N GLU A 99 -0.11 -5.19 -9.17
CA GLU A 99 0.23 -3.77 -9.10
C GLU A 99 -0.25 -3.13 -7.79
N CYS A 100 -1.40 -3.56 -7.27
CA CYS A 100 -1.88 -3.19 -5.93
C CYS A 100 -0.96 -3.76 -4.84
N LEU A 101 -0.60 -5.05 -4.90
CA LEU A 101 0.36 -5.66 -3.95
C LEU A 101 1.69 -4.89 -3.93
N MET A 102 2.16 -4.51 -5.10
CA MET A 102 3.40 -3.77 -5.26
C MET A 102 3.30 -2.34 -4.72
N ALA A 103 2.21 -1.63 -5.02
CA ALA A 103 1.95 -0.31 -4.47
C ALA A 103 1.90 -0.33 -2.94
N ILE A 104 1.24 -1.33 -2.36
CA ILE A 104 1.21 -1.56 -0.91
C ILE A 104 2.63 -1.85 -0.39
N GLY A 105 3.38 -2.76 -1.02
CA GLY A 105 4.74 -3.09 -0.57
C GLY A 105 5.73 -1.91 -0.68
N TRP A 106 5.46 -0.95 -1.56
CA TRP A 106 6.34 0.20 -1.82
C TRP A 106 5.92 1.52 -1.16
N HIS A 107 4.81 1.59 -0.44
CA HIS A 107 4.32 2.89 0.04
C HIS A 107 5.22 3.58 1.06
N HIS A 108 6.07 2.85 1.80
CA HIS A 108 7.15 3.47 2.63
C HIS A 108 8.50 3.56 1.91
N MET A 109 8.57 3.08 0.67
CA MET A 109 9.81 2.79 -0.05
C MET A 109 9.83 3.34 -1.46
N ALA A 110 8.98 4.31 -1.80
CA ALA A 110 8.77 4.79 -3.16
C ALA A 110 10.04 5.29 -3.90
N MET A 111 11.19 5.37 -3.21
CA MET A 111 12.51 5.66 -3.79
C MET A 111 13.57 4.57 -3.59
N LYS A 112 13.27 3.45 -2.92
CA LYS A 112 14.21 2.32 -2.82
C LYS A 112 14.13 1.49 -4.10
N GLY A 113 15.28 1.00 -4.57
CA GLY A 113 15.39 0.21 -5.79
C GLY A 113 14.59 -1.10 -5.78
N PRO A 114 14.72 -1.92 -6.82
CA PRO A 114 13.90 -3.13 -7.04
C PRO A 114 14.07 -4.24 -5.98
N SER A 115 15.06 -4.12 -5.10
CA SER A 115 15.44 -5.16 -4.15
C SER A 115 14.55 -5.21 -2.89
N LEU A 116 13.28 -5.55 -3.07
CA LEU A 116 12.35 -5.84 -1.96
C LEU A 116 12.90 -6.89 -0.99
N LEU A 117 13.67 -7.85 -1.51
CA LEU A 117 14.24 -8.95 -0.74
C LEU A 117 15.42 -8.51 0.14
N ASP A 118 16.09 -7.41 -0.18
CA ASP A 118 17.21 -6.92 0.63
C ASP A 118 16.74 -6.46 2.02
N ASP A 119 15.47 -6.06 2.13
CA ASP A 119 14.90 -5.63 3.40
C ASP A 119 14.73 -6.77 4.42
N PHE A 120 14.79 -8.05 3.99
CA PHE A 120 14.89 -9.18 4.93
C PHE A 120 16.22 -9.18 5.71
N THR A 121 17.29 -8.64 5.15
CA THR A 121 18.59 -8.56 5.85
C THR A 121 18.52 -7.66 7.09
N THR A 122 17.58 -6.72 7.10
CA THR A 122 17.39 -5.76 8.20
C THR A 122 16.16 -6.07 9.07
N TRP A 123 15.46 -7.18 8.82
CA TRP A 123 14.21 -7.53 9.49
C TRP A 123 14.31 -7.50 11.02
N LYS A 124 15.28 -8.24 11.56
CA LYS A 124 15.55 -8.30 13.01
C LYS A 124 16.09 -6.98 13.54
N LYS A 125 16.93 -6.29 12.77
CA LYS A 125 17.50 -4.98 13.14
C LYS A 125 16.40 -3.94 13.45
N PHE A 126 15.32 -3.95 12.68
CA PHE A 126 14.19 -3.04 12.89
C PHE A 126 13.14 -3.57 13.87
N GLY A 127 13.31 -4.79 14.41
CA GLY A 127 12.36 -5.38 15.35
C GLY A 127 10.98 -5.66 14.74
N ALA A 128 10.96 -5.97 13.43
CA ALA A 128 9.77 -6.49 12.75
C ALA A 128 9.49 -7.92 13.21
N PRO A 129 8.22 -8.29 13.46
CA PRO A 129 7.88 -9.62 13.94
C PRO A 129 8.07 -10.66 12.83
N GLU A 130 8.33 -11.91 13.19
CA GLU A 130 8.39 -13.02 12.21
C GLU A 130 7.00 -13.60 11.89
N LYS A 131 5.96 -13.13 12.60
CA LYS A 131 4.57 -13.51 12.45
C LYS A 131 3.67 -12.36 12.90
N ALA A 132 2.58 -12.13 12.19
CA ALA A 132 1.56 -11.16 12.51
C ALA A 132 0.23 -11.88 12.76
N THR A 133 -0.37 -11.64 13.94
CA THR A 133 -1.71 -12.14 14.29
C THR A 133 -2.69 -10.97 14.43
N TYR A 134 -3.90 -11.12 13.89
CA TYR A 134 -4.86 -10.03 13.81
C TYR A 134 -6.07 -10.29 14.73
N PRO A 135 -6.56 -9.29 15.47
CA PRO A 135 -7.81 -9.43 16.22
C PRO A 135 -8.99 -9.72 15.29
N ALA A 136 -9.82 -10.72 15.62
CA ALA A 136 -11.01 -11.05 14.83
C ALA A 136 -11.97 -9.86 14.68
N GLU A 137 -12.11 -9.06 15.73
CA GLU A 137 -12.93 -7.84 15.73
C GLU A 137 -12.41 -6.80 14.71
N PHE A 138 -11.09 -6.68 14.54
CA PHE A 138 -10.51 -5.81 13.52
C PHE A 138 -10.77 -6.35 12.10
N VAL A 139 -10.64 -7.67 11.90
CA VAL A 139 -10.96 -8.29 10.60
C VAL A 139 -12.41 -8.00 10.22
N GLU A 140 -13.35 -8.06 11.18
CA GLU A 140 -14.75 -7.71 10.93
C GLU A 140 -14.91 -6.23 10.51
N THR A 141 -14.32 -5.30 11.26
CA THR A 141 -14.32 -3.88 10.90
C THR A 141 -13.74 -3.65 9.51
N PHE A 142 -12.63 -4.32 9.19
CA PHE A 142 -11.99 -4.22 7.88
C PHE A 142 -12.90 -4.72 6.76
N ARG A 143 -13.61 -5.85 6.95
CA ARG A 143 -14.57 -6.35 5.96
C ARG A 143 -15.71 -5.37 5.72
N LYS A 144 -16.20 -4.73 6.78
CA LYS A 144 -17.21 -3.68 6.67
C LYS A 144 -16.70 -2.52 5.83
N ILE A 145 -15.51 -2.00 6.14
CA ILE A 145 -14.87 -0.93 5.35
C ILE A 145 -14.73 -1.35 3.88
N ALA A 146 -14.24 -2.57 3.61
CA ALA A 146 -14.10 -3.08 2.25
C ALA A 146 -15.45 -3.16 1.51
N LYS A 147 -16.50 -3.66 2.16
CA LYS A 147 -17.85 -3.76 1.59
C LYS A 147 -18.45 -2.39 1.30
N ASP A 148 -18.34 -1.46 2.24
CA ASP A 148 -18.88 -0.10 2.12
C ASP A 148 -18.17 0.70 1.00
N ASN A 149 -17.00 0.24 0.54
CA ASN A 149 -16.20 0.85 -0.53
C ASN A 149 -16.06 -0.06 -1.77
N GLU A 150 -17.11 -0.84 -2.07
CA GLU A 150 -17.28 -1.60 -3.31
C GLU A 150 -16.24 -2.72 -3.56
N LEU A 151 -15.59 -3.23 -2.51
CA LEU A 151 -14.66 -4.37 -2.61
C LEU A 151 -15.28 -5.71 -2.20
N GLY A 152 -16.57 -5.74 -1.83
CA GLY A 152 -17.22 -6.95 -1.32
C GLY A 152 -17.14 -8.16 -2.26
N ASP A 153 -17.25 -7.94 -3.57
CA ASP A 153 -17.14 -8.98 -4.61
C ASP A 153 -15.68 -9.29 -5.04
N MET A 154 -14.72 -8.56 -4.49
CA MET A 154 -13.29 -8.73 -4.75
C MET A 154 -12.60 -9.62 -3.72
N LEU A 155 -13.17 -9.73 -2.52
CA LEU A 155 -12.62 -10.56 -1.46
C LEU A 155 -13.07 -12.02 -1.65
N VAL A 156 -12.12 -12.91 -2.01
CA VAL A 156 -12.36 -14.36 -2.12
C VAL A 156 -12.20 -15.08 -0.79
N ASN A 157 -11.39 -14.52 0.10
CA ASN A 157 -11.21 -15.00 1.45
C ASN A 157 -11.39 -13.82 2.41
N ASP A 158 -11.82 -14.11 3.63
CA ASP A 158 -11.69 -13.16 4.71
C ASP A 158 -10.20 -12.77 4.87
N PRO A 159 -9.91 -11.50 5.23
CA PRO A 159 -8.55 -11.10 5.56
C PRO A 159 -7.92 -12.05 6.58
N PRO A 160 -6.66 -12.46 6.37
CA PRO A 160 -6.06 -13.51 7.17
C PRO A 160 -5.91 -13.08 8.63
N LEU A 161 -6.32 -13.95 9.56
CA LEU A 161 -6.07 -13.79 11.00
C LEU A 161 -4.60 -13.98 11.37
N GLU A 162 -3.81 -14.58 10.48
CA GLU A 162 -2.39 -14.85 10.68
C GLU A 162 -1.60 -14.77 9.36
N ILE A 163 -0.43 -14.14 9.43
CA ILE A 163 0.56 -14.11 8.35
C ILE A 163 1.95 -14.37 8.93
N THR A 164 2.69 -15.30 8.34
CA THR A 164 4.04 -15.67 8.73
C THR A 164 5.10 -15.08 7.78
N LEU A 165 6.34 -14.93 8.26
CA LEU A 165 7.45 -14.40 7.46
C LEU A 165 7.73 -15.21 6.16
N PRO A 166 7.62 -16.55 6.13
CA PRO A 166 7.71 -17.32 4.88
C PRO A 166 6.62 -16.95 3.86
N GLU A 167 5.39 -16.67 4.30
CA GLU A 167 4.31 -16.21 3.41
C GLU A 167 4.59 -14.81 2.86
N VAL A 168 5.13 -13.94 3.71
CA VAL A 168 5.60 -12.62 3.29
C VAL A 168 6.68 -12.75 2.21
N ARG A 169 7.69 -13.60 2.46
CA ARG A 169 8.77 -13.88 1.49
C ARG A 169 8.19 -14.35 0.16
N LYS A 170 7.28 -15.32 0.17
CA LYS A 170 6.65 -15.84 -1.06
C LYS A 170 5.91 -14.74 -1.83
N THR A 171 5.20 -13.84 -1.14
CA THR A 171 4.52 -12.71 -1.78
C THR A 171 5.51 -11.73 -2.41
N LEU A 172 6.60 -11.41 -1.69
CA LEU A 172 7.63 -10.51 -2.20
C LEU A 172 8.41 -11.10 -3.37
N GLU A 173 8.75 -12.39 -3.33
CA GLU A 173 9.37 -13.11 -4.45
C GLU A 173 8.49 -13.08 -5.70
N HIS A 174 7.17 -13.28 -5.54
CA HIS A 174 6.20 -13.20 -6.64
C HIS A 174 6.19 -11.82 -7.31
N ILE A 175 6.01 -10.73 -6.54
CA ILE A 175 5.97 -9.37 -7.11
C ILE A 175 7.35 -8.91 -7.61
N SER A 176 8.45 -9.33 -6.98
CA SER A 176 9.81 -9.08 -7.48
C SER A 176 10.05 -9.77 -8.82
N ALA A 177 9.60 -11.02 -8.99
CA ALA A 177 9.72 -11.72 -10.27
C ALA A 177 8.96 -11.00 -11.40
N ARG A 178 7.77 -10.45 -11.11
CA ARG A 178 7.02 -9.62 -12.06
C ARG A 178 7.76 -8.32 -12.40
N LEU A 179 8.31 -7.62 -11.39
CA LEU A 179 9.06 -6.38 -11.61
C LEU A 179 10.32 -6.60 -12.45
N LEU A 180 11.06 -7.69 -12.18
CA LEU A 180 12.32 -8.01 -12.86
C LEU A 180 12.12 -8.69 -14.22
N SER A 181 10.88 -8.94 -14.65
CA SER A 181 10.58 -9.49 -15.97
C SER A 181 11.05 -8.54 -17.07
N LEU A 182 11.96 -9.01 -17.94
CA LEU A 182 12.44 -8.24 -19.08
C LEU A 182 11.32 -7.86 -20.07
N GLN A 183 10.28 -8.69 -20.17
CA GLN A 183 9.18 -8.50 -21.12
C GLN A 183 8.12 -7.53 -20.59
N THR A 184 7.76 -7.65 -19.31
CA THR A 184 6.56 -6.98 -18.76
C THR A 184 6.84 -6.08 -17.56
N GLY A 185 8.04 -6.12 -17.00
CA GLY A 185 8.40 -5.40 -15.77
C GLY A 185 8.25 -3.89 -15.89
N HIS A 186 8.58 -3.30 -17.03
CA HIS A 186 8.41 -1.86 -17.29
C HIS A 186 6.92 -1.44 -17.26
N THR A 187 6.04 -2.27 -17.82
CA THR A 187 4.59 -2.01 -17.83
C THR A 187 4.01 -2.18 -16.43
N PHE A 188 4.42 -3.25 -15.73
CA PHE A 188 4.07 -3.50 -14.34
C PHE A 188 4.46 -2.32 -13.42
N TYR A 189 5.69 -1.83 -13.55
CA TYR A 189 6.19 -0.68 -12.83
C TYR A 189 5.34 0.58 -13.09
N ARG A 190 5.13 0.92 -14.37
CA ARG A 190 4.36 2.11 -14.77
C ARG A 190 2.93 2.07 -14.26
N ARG A 191 2.29 0.90 -14.31
CA ARG A 191 0.93 0.68 -13.80
C ARG A 191 0.89 0.76 -12.26
N THR A 192 1.86 0.17 -11.58
CA THR A 192 2.02 0.29 -10.11
C THR A 192 2.08 1.75 -9.67
N LEU A 193 2.81 2.61 -10.38
CA LEU A 193 2.89 4.05 -10.05
C LEU A 193 1.52 4.75 -10.08
N LYS A 194 0.56 4.23 -10.88
CA LYS A 194 -0.79 4.80 -10.95
C LYS A 194 -1.63 4.50 -9.71
N LEU A 195 -1.29 3.47 -8.95
CA LEU A 195 -1.93 3.13 -7.68
C LEU A 195 -1.13 3.67 -6.48
N LEU A 196 0.21 3.56 -6.56
CA LEU A 196 1.13 4.03 -5.51
C LEU A 196 1.04 5.53 -5.29
N ARG A 197 1.00 6.36 -6.34
CA ARG A 197 1.00 7.82 -6.17
C ARG A 197 -0.25 8.33 -5.43
N PRO A 198 -1.48 7.92 -5.79
CA PRO A 198 -2.66 8.23 -4.97
C PRO A 198 -2.50 7.77 -3.53
N LEU A 199 -2.06 6.53 -3.31
CA LEU A 199 -1.85 5.99 -1.96
C LEU A 199 -0.94 6.88 -1.12
N LEU A 200 0.24 7.25 -1.63
CA LEU A 200 1.19 8.13 -0.94
C LEU A 200 0.57 9.49 -0.59
N ILE A 201 -0.22 10.06 -1.49
CA ILE A 201 -0.82 11.38 -1.28
C ILE A 201 -1.90 11.29 -0.20
N VAL A 202 -2.80 10.31 -0.28
CA VAL A 202 -3.93 10.21 0.65
C VAL A 202 -3.50 9.76 2.05
N ASP A 203 -2.52 8.87 2.18
CA ASP A 203 -1.92 8.47 3.47
C ASP A 203 -1.31 9.69 4.17
N ASN A 204 -0.56 10.52 3.41
CA ASN A 204 0.02 11.74 3.95
C ASN A 204 -1.02 12.78 4.38
N LEU A 205 -2.06 13.00 3.57
CA LEU A 205 -3.14 13.93 3.90
C LEU A 205 -3.90 13.48 5.16
N ALA A 206 -4.25 12.20 5.26
CA ALA A 206 -4.90 11.62 6.43
C ALA A 206 -4.02 11.75 7.68
N ALA A 207 -2.74 11.40 7.57
CA ALA A 207 -1.80 11.53 8.68
C ALA A 207 -1.56 12.99 9.10
N ALA A 208 -1.64 13.96 8.18
CA ALA A 208 -1.48 15.39 8.49
C ALA A 208 -2.71 15.97 9.20
N GLU A 209 -3.92 15.56 8.80
CA GLU A 209 -5.18 16.03 9.41
C GLU A 209 -5.21 15.74 10.92
N LYS A 210 -4.74 14.56 11.36
CA LYS A 210 -4.74 14.16 12.79
C LYS A 210 -3.51 14.63 13.58
N ARG A 211 -2.57 15.33 12.95
CA ARG A 211 -1.31 15.81 13.57
C ARG A 211 -1.22 17.34 13.60
N ASP A 212 -2.36 18.01 13.81
CA ASP A 212 -2.48 19.47 13.84
C ASP A 212 -1.90 20.17 12.60
N GLY A 213 -2.06 19.57 11.42
CA GLY A 213 -1.69 20.20 10.14
C GLY A 213 -0.19 20.24 9.84
N VAL A 214 0.66 19.55 10.61
CA VAL A 214 2.06 19.37 10.23
C VAL A 214 2.14 18.32 9.12
N GLU A 215 1.93 18.77 7.88
CA GLU A 215 2.28 18.01 6.69
C GLU A 215 3.79 17.69 6.77
N LYS A 216 4.12 16.44 7.10
CA LYS A 216 5.40 15.90 6.68
C LYS A 216 5.26 15.63 5.19
N ILE A 217 5.62 16.62 4.38
CA ILE A 217 5.81 16.43 2.94
C ILE A 217 6.88 15.32 2.81
N PHE A 218 6.42 14.08 2.58
CA PHE A 218 7.29 12.94 2.25
C PHE A 218 7.97 13.13 0.89
N VAL A 219 7.53 14.13 0.13
CA VAL A 219 8.16 14.62 -1.09
C VAL A 219 9.35 15.52 -0.76
N LYS A 220 10.17 15.16 0.23
CA LYS A 220 11.42 15.87 0.56
C LYS A 220 12.53 15.60 -0.45
N ASP A 221 12.32 14.60 -1.30
CA ASP A 221 13.31 14.08 -2.23
C ASP A 221 12.78 14.04 -3.68
N LEU A 222 11.90 14.98 -4.06
CA LEU A 222 11.80 15.25 -5.50
C LEU A 222 13.18 15.78 -5.92
N PRO A 223 13.83 15.16 -6.93
CA PRO A 223 15.02 15.74 -7.53
C PRO A 223 14.69 17.19 -7.90
N ASP A 224 15.67 18.08 -7.80
CA ASP A 224 15.50 19.45 -8.26
C ASP A 224 14.88 19.40 -9.68
N PRO A 225 13.91 20.28 -10.03
CA PRO A 225 13.40 20.36 -11.41
C PRO A 225 14.50 20.28 -12.50
N ALA A 226 15.70 20.80 -12.21
CA ALA A 226 16.89 20.64 -13.06
C ALA A 226 17.36 19.18 -13.20
N GLU A 227 17.37 18.40 -12.12
CA GLU A 227 17.71 16.96 -12.13
C GLU A 227 16.62 16.14 -12.84
N ILE A 228 15.34 16.52 -12.71
CA ILE A 228 14.23 15.90 -13.46
C ILE A 228 14.42 16.11 -14.97
N HIS A 229 14.90 17.27 -15.41
CA HIS A 229 15.22 17.51 -16.82
C HIS A 229 16.39 16.66 -17.31
N GLN A 230 17.46 16.52 -16.51
CA GLN A 230 18.57 15.64 -16.85
C GLN A 230 18.14 14.17 -16.98
N ILE A 231 17.34 13.66 -16.04
CA ILE A 231 16.80 12.29 -16.12
C ILE A 231 15.92 12.12 -17.37
N ARG A 232 15.10 13.12 -17.69
CA ARG A 232 14.26 13.10 -18.90
C ARG A 232 15.10 13.07 -20.18
N ASP A 233 16.18 13.83 -20.23
CA ASP A 233 17.04 13.92 -21.41
C ASP A 233 17.89 12.65 -21.58
N VAL A 234 18.34 12.01 -20.48
CA VAL A 234 18.96 10.68 -20.51
C VAL A 234 17.98 9.63 -21.04
N LEU A 235 16.73 9.63 -20.57
CA LEU A 235 15.70 8.69 -21.04
C LEU A 235 15.33 8.92 -22.52
N ARG A 236 15.42 10.17 -23.01
CA ARG A 236 15.19 10.50 -24.43
C ARG A 236 16.36 10.10 -25.33
N GLY A 237 17.58 10.08 -24.82
CA GLY A 237 18.77 9.61 -25.55
C GLY A 237 18.90 8.08 -25.63
N LEU A 238 18.01 7.33 -24.95
CA LEU A 238 17.94 5.86 -24.95
C LEU A 238 16.81 5.32 -25.86
N CYS A 239 16.11 6.19 -26.60
CA CYS A 239 15.12 5.83 -27.61
C CYS A 239 15.71 5.96 -29.02
#